data_AF-A0A9E4RS98-F1
#
_entry.id   AF-A0A9E4RS98-F1
#
_cell.length_a   1.000
_cell.length_b   1.000
_cell.length_c   1.000
_cell.angle_alpha   90.00
_cell.angle_beta   90.00
_cell.angle_gamma   90.00
#
_symmetry.space_group_name_H-M   'P 1'
#
loop_
_entity.id
_entity.type
_entity.pdbx_description
1 polymer ?
#
loop_
_entity_poly.entity_id
_entity_poly.type
_entity_poly.pdbx_seq_one_letter_code
_entity_poly.pdbx_strand_id
1 'polypeptide(L)'
;MGQEILNPPSVEGWHTGKEWIDGGTLLRRINFIADYVGDVSYPGIQDIVQKLVAEGPTMTPEGLVEGCLRLLGHYEVADETRQNLVEHAQKSGDLSTDTREFPKHVATMLQLIVATKEYLYA
;
A
#
# COMPACT_ATOMS: atom_id res chain seq x y z
N MET A 1 -24.25 19.50 -6.47
CA MET A 1 -24.33 18.14 -7.02
C MET A 1 -22.93 17.58 -7.02
N GLY A 2 -22.60 16.74 -6.03
CA GLY A 2 -21.29 16.10 -5.91
C GLY A 2 -21.52 14.61 -5.93
N GLN A 3 -20.94 13.92 -6.92
CA GLN A 3 -20.89 12.47 -6.86
C GLN A 3 -19.79 12.07 -5.87
N GLU A 4 -20.14 11.23 -4.91
CA GLU A 4 -19.15 10.54 -4.09
C GLU A 4 -18.56 9.40 -4.92
N ILE A 5 -17.23 9.33 -4.99
CA ILE A 5 -16.49 8.39 -5.86
C ILE A 5 -16.83 6.91 -5.57
N LEU A 6 -17.33 6.62 -4.36
CA LEU A 6 -17.72 5.29 -3.89
C LEU A 6 -19.24 5.07 -3.81
N ASN A 7 -20.06 6.03 -4.28
CA ASN A 7 -21.52 5.95 -4.20
C ASN A 7 -22.17 6.58 -5.45
N PRO A 8 -22.02 5.96 -6.63
CA PRO A 8 -22.61 6.48 -7.85
C PRO A 8 -24.15 6.41 -7.80
N PRO A 9 -24.85 7.36 -8.46
CA PRO A 9 -26.31 7.33 -8.54
C PRO A 9 -26.79 6.11 -9.34
N SER A 10 -28.02 5.66 -9.05
CA SER A 10 -28.64 4.50 -9.68
C SER A 10 -28.76 4.66 -11.20
N VAL A 11 -28.27 3.66 -11.93
CA VAL A 11 -28.56 3.41 -13.35
C VAL A 11 -29.07 1.98 -13.49
N GLU A 12 -30.07 1.78 -14.35
CA GLU A 12 -30.80 0.52 -14.49
C GLU A 12 -29.83 -0.66 -14.74
N GLY A 13 -29.83 -1.65 -13.83
CA GLY A 13 -28.94 -2.82 -13.89
C GLY A 13 -27.69 -2.78 -12.99
N TRP A 14 -27.45 -1.70 -12.22
CA TRP A 14 -26.32 -1.59 -11.29
C TRP A 14 -26.78 -1.70 -9.84
N HIS A 15 -26.10 -2.52 -9.03
CA HIS A 15 -26.31 -2.52 -7.57
C HIS A 15 -25.83 -1.19 -6.98
N THR A 16 -26.67 -0.53 -6.18
CA THR A 16 -26.36 0.75 -5.49
C THR A 16 -25.82 0.55 -4.07
N GLY A 17 -25.17 1.57 -3.51
CA GLY A 17 -24.67 1.58 -2.14
C GLY A 17 -23.36 0.80 -1.96
N LYS A 18 -22.92 0.54 -0.71
CA LYS A 18 -21.68 -0.19 -0.39
C LYS A 18 -21.58 -1.59 -1.06
N GLU A 19 -22.69 -2.11 -1.56
CA GLU A 19 -22.83 -3.43 -2.19
C GLU A 19 -22.48 -3.43 -3.70
N TRP A 20 -22.15 -2.28 -4.31
CA TRP A 20 -21.78 -2.23 -5.73
C TRP A 20 -20.45 -2.91 -6.04
N ILE A 21 -19.55 -3.00 -5.05
CA ILE A 21 -18.32 -3.76 -5.14
C ILE A 21 -18.58 -5.15 -4.55
N ASP A 22 -18.75 -6.15 -5.41
CA ASP A 22 -18.72 -7.54 -4.97
C ASP A 22 -17.29 -7.96 -4.55
N GLY A 23 -17.20 -9.00 -3.71
CA GLY A 23 -15.91 -9.49 -3.21
C GLY A 23 -14.92 -9.93 -4.30
N GLY A 24 -15.40 -10.37 -5.46
CA GLY A 24 -14.56 -10.72 -6.61
C GLY A 24 -13.99 -9.48 -7.31
N THR A 25 -14.78 -8.42 -7.44
CA THR A 25 -14.33 -7.11 -7.95
C THR A 25 -13.34 -6.45 -6.99
N LEU A 26 -13.56 -6.56 -5.67
CA LEU A 26 -12.59 -6.09 -4.67
C LEU A 26 -11.25 -6.83 -4.79
N LEU A 27 -11.29 -8.16 -4.88
CA LEU A 27 -10.08 -8.98 -5.03
C LEU A 27 -9.30 -8.62 -6.29
N ARG A 28 -9.98 -8.38 -7.42
CA ARG A 28 -9.34 -7.93 -8.66
C ARG A 28 -8.64 -6.58 -8.49
N ARG A 29 -9.23 -5.63 -7.74
CA ARG A 29 -8.60 -4.33 -7.46
C ARG A 29 -7.36 -4.49 -6.59
N ILE A 30 -7.44 -5.29 -5.53
CA ILE A 30 -6.29 -5.58 -4.65
C ILE A 30 -5.15 -6.18 -5.48
N ASN A 31 -5.42 -7.25 -6.23
CA ASN A 31 -4.40 -7.92 -7.02
C ASN A 31 -3.80 -7.01 -8.07
N PHE A 32 -4.64 -6.24 -8.79
CA PHE A 32 -4.16 -5.27 -9.76
C PHE A 32 -3.15 -4.33 -9.11
N ILE A 33 -3.51 -3.61 -8.04
CA ILE A 33 -2.60 -2.63 -7.44
C ILE A 33 -1.37 -3.32 -6.82
N ALA A 34 -1.55 -4.46 -6.15
CA ALA A 34 -0.47 -5.26 -5.58
C ALA A 34 0.54 -5.72 -6.63
N ASP A 35 0.12 -6.09 -7.84
CA ASP A 35 1.01 -6.47 -8.94
C ASP A 35 1.87 -5.28 -9.38
N TYR A 36 1.32 -4.06 -9.44
CA TYR A 36 2.10 -2.88 -9.83
C TYR A 36 3.05 -2.41 -8.73
N VAL A 37 2.61 -2.34 -7.48
CA VAL A 37 3.48 -1.87 -6.38
C VAL A 37 4.50 -2.92 -5.96
N GLY A 38 4.26 -4.19 -6.30
CA GLY A 38 5.18 -5.30 -6.11
C GLY A 38 6.32 -5.35 -7.13
N ASP A 39 6.19 -4.67 -8.27
CA ASP A 39 7.18 -4.74 -9.36
C ASP A 39 8.27 -3.66 -9.20
N VAL A 40 9.42 -4.09 -8.70
CA VAL A 40 10.62 -3.24 -8.52
C VAL A 40 11.29 -2.82 -9.84
N SER A 41 10.84 -3.32 -10.99
CA SER A 41 11.27 -2.83 -12.30
C SER A 41 10.59 -1.52 -12.69
N TYR A 42 9.46 -1.18 -12.06
CA TYR A 42 8.75 0.05 -12.40
C TYR A 42 9.44 1.31 -11.87
N PRO A 43 9.56 2.37 -12.70
CA PRO A 43 10.26 3.60 -12.32
C PRO A 43 9.72 4.26 -11.04
N GLY A 44 8.40 4.22 -10.83
CA GLY A 44 7.78 4.77 -9.62
C GLY A 44 8.18 4.01 -8.35
N ILE A 45 8.28 2.69 -8.42
CA ILE A 45 8.74 1.86 -7.29
C ILE A 45 10.22 2.06 -7.05
N GLN A 46 11.03 2.17 -8.10
CA GLN A 46 12.46 2.50 -7.99
C GLN A 46 12.70 3.87 -7.36
N ASP A 47 11.85 4.86 -7.65
CA ASP A 47 11.91 6.19 -7.05
C ASP A 47 11.56 6.14 -5.55
N ILE A 48 10.53 5.39 -5.17
CA ILE A 48 10.18 5.15 -3.75
C ILE A 48 11.36 4.52 -3.02
N VAL A 49 11.94 3.45 -3.58
CA VAL A 49 13.10 2.77 -3.00
C VAL A 49 14.28 3.73 -2.83
N GLN A 50 14.61 4.52 -3.86
CA GLN A 50 15.72 5.47 -3.80
C GLN A 50 15.50 6.55 -2.73
N LYS A 51 14.27 7.05 -2.58
CA LYS A 51 13.93 8.02 -1.52
C LYS A 51 14.14 7.42 -0.13
N LEU A 52 13.75 6.16 0.08
CA LEU A 52 13.97 5.46 1.35
C LEU A 52 15.47 5.17 1.59
N VAL A 53 16.24 4.81 0.57
CA VAL A 53 17.71 4.65 0.68
C VAL A 53 18.37 5.95 1.09
N ALA A 54 17.87 7.10 0.61
CA ALA A 54 18.41 8.41 0.95
C ALA A 54 18.20 8.83 2.42
N GLU A 55 17.34 8.13 3.16
CA GLU A 55 17.08 8.41 4.58
C GLU A 55 18.13 7.82 5.52
N GLY A 56 18.94 6.86 5.05
CA GLY A 56 20.07 6.33 5.82
C GLY A 56 20.58 4.97 5.34
N PRO A 57 21.72 4.50 5.89
CA PRO A 57 22.31 3.20 5.55
C PRO A 57 21.53 2.01 6.12
N THR A 58 20.67 2.27 7.11
CA THR A 58 19.84 1.29 7.81
C THR A 58 18.45 1.85 7.99
N MET A 59 17.44 0.99 7.89
CA MET A 59 16.02 1.31 8.04
C MET A 59 15.40 0.42 9.11
N THR A 60 14.74 1.04 10.09
CA THR A 60 13.99 0.28 11.10
C THR A 60 12.66 -0.21 10.54
N PRO A 61 12.04 -1.24 11.14
CA PRO A 61 10.70 -1.69 10.77
C PRO A 61 9.66 -0.56 10.74
N GLU A 62 9.65 0.30 11.75
CA GLU A 62 8.76 1.47 11.82
C GLU A 62 9.08 2.48 10.72
N GLY A 63 10.37 2.74 10.47
CA GLY A 63 10.80 3.64 9.40
C GLY A 63 10.36 3.16 8.02
N LEU A 64 10.41 1.85 7.76
CA LEU A 64 9.93 1.25 6.52
C LEU A 64 8.43 1.47 6.33
N VAL A 65 7.62 1.22 7.38
CA VAL A 65 6.16 1.39 7.34
C VAL A 65 5.80 2.86 7.11
N GLU A 66 6.34 3.77 7.93
CA GLU A 66 6.06 5.21 7.82
C GLU A 66 6.55 5.79 6.49
N GLY A 67 7.72 5.36 6.03
CA GLY A 67 8.29 5.79 4.76
C GLY A 67 7.41 5.39 3.58
N CYS A 68 6.92 4.14 3.56
CA CYS A 68 6.01 3.67 2.52
C CYS A 68 4.65 4.39 2.56
N LEU A 69 4.04 4.56 3.74
CA LEU A 69 2.77 5.30 3.89
C LEU A 69 2.90 6.76 3.42
N ARG A 70 4.00 7.42 3.78
CA ARG A 70 4.32 8.78 3.34
C ARG A 70 4.49 8.86 1.83
N LEU A 71 5.29 7.97 1.23
CA LEU A 71 5.61 8.01 -0.20
C LEU A 71 4.46 7.58 -1.11
N LEU A 72 3.52 6.77 -0.60
CA LEU A 72 2.26 6.45 -1.29
C LEU A 72 1.24 7.60 -1.30
N GLY A 73 1.52 8.70 -0.57
CA GLY A 73 0.67 9.89 -0.55
C GLY A 73 0.19 10.30 0.83
N HIS A 74 1.04 10.16 1.86
CA HIS A 74 0.68 10.47 3.26
C HIS A 74 -0.56 9.72 3.74
N TYR A 75 -0.60 8.43 3.44
CA TYR A 75 -1.75 7.59 3.74
C TYR A 75 -1.88 7.35 5.26
N GLU A 76 -3.04 7.67 5.83
CA GLU A 76 -3.33 7.41 7.25
C GLU A 76 -4.07 6.07 7.37
N VAL A 77 -3.56 5.20 8.25
CA VAL A 77 -4.19 3.91 8.60
C VAL A 77 -4.57 3.91 10.08
N ALA A 78 -5.50 3.03 10.46
CA ALA A 78 -5.81 2.85 11.88
C ALA A 78 -4.59 2.33 12.66
N ASP A 79 -4.49 2.67 13.94
CA ASP A 79 -3.37 2.24 14.81
C ASP A 79 -3.19 0.71 14.82
N GLU A 80 -4.28 -0.05 14.79
CA GLU A 80 -4.26 -1.51 14.73
C GLU A 80 -3.64 -2.01 13.42
N THR A 81 -4.03 -1.42 12.28
CA THR A 81 -3.45 -1.74 10.96
C THR A 81 -1.97 -1.40 10.93
N ARG A 82 -1.60 -0.21 11.43
CA ARG A 82 -0.21 0.23 11.56
C ARG A 82 0.61 -0.77 12.38
N GLN A 83 0.09 -1.18 13.53
CA GLN A 83 0.76 -2.15 14.39
C GLN A 83 1.00 -3.48 13.67
N ASN A 84 -0.01 -4.00 12.96
CA ASN A 84 0.12 -5.23 12.17
C ASN A 84 1.21 -5.12 11.07
N LEU A 85 1.29 -3.97 10.40
CA LEU A 85 2.33 -3.71 9.39
C LEU A 85 3.73 -3.68 10.01
N VAL A 86 3.88 -3.02 11.16
CA VAL A 86 5.16 -2.95 11.89
C VAL A 86 5.56 -4.35 12.41
N GLU A 87 4.64 -5.10 13.00
CA GLU A 87 4.88 -6.48 13.44
C GLU A 87 5.31 -7.40 12.28
N HIS A 88 4.75 -7.18 11.08
CA HIS A 88 5.20 -7.88 9.89
C HIS A 88 6.64 -7.49 9.52
N ALA A 89 6.95 -6.19 9.48
CA ALA A 89 8.28 -5.68 9.15
C ALA A 89 9.35 -6.16 10.16
N GLN A 90 9.01 -6.23 11.45
CA GLN A 90 9.89 -6.68 12.53
C GLN A 90 10.44 -8.10 12.32
N LYS A 91 9.74 -8.96 11.56
CA LYS A 91 10.24 -10.31 11.21
C LYS A 91 11.55 -10.28 10.42
N SER A 92 11.82 -9.17 9.72
CA SER A 92 13.07 -8.95 8.98
C SER A 92 14.10 -8.16 9.79
N GLY A 93 13.69 -7.54 10.91
CA GLY A 93 14.53 -6.65 11.72
C GLY A 93 14.93 -5.36 10.99
N ASP A 94 16.00 -4.73 11.47
CA ASP A 94 16.59 -3.56 10.81
C ASP A 94 17.22 -3.97 9.48
N LEU A 95 16.84 -3.26 8.41
CA LEU A 95 17.27 -3.54 7.05
C LEU A 95 18.43 -2.64 6.66
N SER A 96 19.46 -3.19 6.02
CA SER A 96 20.47 -2.37 5.34
C SER A 96 19.96 -1.96 3.96
N THR A 97 20.03 -0.67 3.67
CA THR A 97 19.49 -0.06 2.44
C THR A 97 20.36 -0.33 1.20
N ASP A 98 21.63 -0.73 1.39
CA ASP A 98 22.58 -1.09 0.32
C ASP A 98 22.46 -2.56 -0.14
N THR A 99 21.43 -3.28 0.31
CA THR A 99 21.23 -4.68 -0.05
C THR A 99 20.33 -4.83 -1.28
N ARG A 100 20.57 -5.87 -2.08
CA ARG A 100 19.71 -6.23 -3.22
C ARG A 100 18.30 -6.67 -2.81
N GLU A 101 18.11 -6.99 -1.53
CA GLU A 101 16.82 -7.41 -0.97
C GLU A 101 15.99 -6.22 -0.48
N PHE A 102 16.61 -5.07 -0.18
CA PHE A 102 15.89 -3.88 0.27
C PHE A 102 14.73 -3.46 -0.65
N PRO A 103 14.90 -3.40 -1.99
CA PRO A 103 13.78 -3.10 -2.89
C PRO A 103 12.60 -4.07 -2.74
N LYS A 104 12.86 -5.36 -2.47
CA LYS A 104 11.81 -6.36 -2.30
C LYS A 104 11.06 -6.17 -0.98
N HIS A 105 11.76 -5.79 0.10
CA HIS A 105 11.11 -5.44 1.36
C HIS A 105 10.20 -4.22 1.22
N VAL A 106 10.65 -3.19 0.49
CA VAL A 106 9.83 -2.02 0.16
C VAL A 106 8.59 -2.45 -0.64
N ALA A 107 8.78 -3.20 -1.72
CA ALA A 107 7.68 -3.67 -2.57
C ALA A 107 6.65 -4.50 -1.77
N THR A 108 7.13 -5.40 -0.91
CA THR A 108 6.28 -6.21 -0.02
C THR A 108 5.48 -5.32 0.93
N MET A 109 6.10 -4.31 1.52
CA MET A 109 5.40 -3.37 2.41
C MET A 109 4.34 -2.58 1.67
N LEU A 110 4.63 -2.09 0.46
CA LEU A 110 3.65 -1.41 -0.38
C LEU A 110 2.47 -2.33 -0.72
N GLN A 111 2.71 -3.60 -1.05
CA GLN A 111 1.66 -4.60 -1.31
C GLN A 111 0.75 -4.81 -0.10
N LEU A 112 1.32 -4.86 1.12
CA LEU A 112 0.52 -4.98 2.35
C LEU A 112 -0.33 -3.72 2.58
N ILE A 113 0.23 -2.53 2.38
CA ILE A 113 -0.49 -1.26 2.55
C ILE A 113 -1.66 -1.15 1.57
N VAL A 114 -1.46 -1.45 0.28
CA VAL A 114 -2.54 -1.34 -0.72
C VAL A 114 -3.63 -2.41 -0.57
N ALA A 115 -3.35 -3.47 0.20
CA ALA A 115 -4.33 -4.49 0.56
C ALA A 115 -5.16 -4.14 1.82
N THR A 116 -4.85 -3.04 2.52
CA THR A 116 -5.61 -2.58 3.69
C THR A 116 -6.99 -2.10 3.31
N LYS A 117 -7.95 -2.20 4.24
CA LYS A 117 -9.31 -1.70 4.01
C LYS A 117 -9.29 -0.20 3.79
N GLU A 118 -8.51 0.50 4.59
CA GLU A 118 -8.31 1.92 4.50
C GLU A 118 -7.96 2.29 3.05
N TYR A 119 -6.88 1.72 2.47
CA TYR A 119 -6.48 2.07 1.11
C TYR A 119 -7.57 1.80 0.06
N LEU A 120 -8.34 0.72 0.22
CA LEU A 120 -9.38 0.33 -0.73
C LEU A 120 -10.62 1.23 -0.69
N TYR A 121 -10.88 1.88 0.46
CA TYR A 121 -12.04 2.73 0.71
C TYR A 121 -11.67 4.20 0.95
N ALA A 122 -10.42 4.58 0.67
CA ALA A 122 -9.89 5.94 0.74
C ALA A 122 -10.56 6.91 -0.25
#